data_AF-A0A6I1NJ54-F1
#
_entry.id   AF-A0A6I1NJ54-F1
#
_cell.length_a   1.000
_cell.length_b   1.000
_cell.length_c   1.000
_cell.angle_alpha   90.00
_cell.angle_beta   90.00
_cell.angle_gamma   90.00
#
_symmetry.space_group_name_H-M   'P 1'
#
loop_
_entity.id
_entity.type
_entity.pdbx_description
1 polymer ?
#
loop_
_entity_poly.entity_id
_entity_poly.type
_entity_poly.pdbx_seq_one_letter_code
_entity_poly.pdbx_strand_id
1 'polypeptide(L)'
;MSNTVKSPQQRLIAWNVIFRLLTVAILTNVTAFLLYCFTSYKSAFQWVYGDGIWGAVAVQVVLTVLLSRAYHSAHYYYAMARIAEIEDELSKE
;
A
#
# COMPACT_ATOMS: atom_id res chain seq x y z
N MET A 1 -4.09 22.15 24.65
CA MET A 1 -4.31 21.42 23.39
C MET A 1 -3.46 20.15 23.42
N SER A 2 -4.10 19.00 23.54
CA SER A 2 -3.48 17.70 23.73
C SER A 2 -2.72 17.25 22.46
N ASN A 3 -1.40 17.10 22.56
CA ASN A 3 -0.55 16.63 21.45
C ASN A 3 -0.68 15.11 21.19
N THR A 4 -1.40 14.37 22.04
CA THR A 4 -1.46 12.90 22.00
C THR A 4 -2.40 12.36 20.92
N VAL A 5 -3.50 13.06 20.61
CA VAL A 5 -4.51 12.64 19.62
C VAL A 5 -4.01 12.71 18.16
N LYS A 6 -2.96 13.50 17.88
CA LYS A 6 -2.41 13.65 16.52
C LYS A 6 -1.69 12.38 16.02
N SER A 7 -1.16 11.55 16.93
CA SER A 7 -0.29 10.45 16.54
C SER A 7 -0.97 9.31 15.77
N PRO A 8 -2.20 8.84 16.11
CA PRO A 8 -2.85 7.76 15.38
C PRO A 8 -3.38 8.22 14.02
N GLN A 9 -3.93 9.44 13.94
CA GLN A 9 -4.44 10.02 12.68
C GLN A 9 -3.32 10.26 11.66
N GLN A 10 -2.17 10.78 12.09
CA GLN A 10 -1.01 10.95 11.21
C GLN A 10 -0.49 9.61 10.69
N ARG A 11 -0.43 8.59 11.55
CA ARG A 11 -0.02 7.24 11.16
C ARG A 11 -1.02 6.60 10.20
N LEU A 12 -2.33 6.80 10.40
CA LEU A 12 -3.37 6.37 9.47
C LEU A 12 -3.16 6.98 8.08
N ILE A 13 -2.92 8.29 8.00
CA ILE A 13 -2.68 8.99 6.73
C ILE A 13 -1.44 8.40 6.03
N ALA A 14 -0.33 8.24 6.76
CA ALA A 14 0.90 7.66 6.21
C ALA A 14 0.68 6.24 5.65
N TRP A 15 0.03 5.36 6.43
CA TRP A 15 -0.24 3.99 6.00
C TRP A 15 -1.24 3.92 4.82
N ASN A 16 -2.22 4.82 4.75
CA ASN A 16 -3.10 4.95 3.59
C ASN A 16 -2.36 5.38 2.33
N VAL A 17 -1.41 6.32 2.44
CA VAL A 17 -0.56 6.72 1.31
C VAL A 17 0.29 5.55 0.84
N ILE A 18 0.95 4.84 1.77
CA ILE A 18 1.76 3.64 1.46
C ILE A 18 0.90 2.59 0.76
N PHE A 19 -0.30 2.30 1.28
CA PHE A 19 -1.22 1.33 0.67
C PHE A 19 -1.61 1.71 -0.77
N ARG A 20 -1.90 2.99 -1.03
CA ARG A 20 -2.23 3.49 -2.37
C ARG A 20 -1.05 3.37 -3.32
N LEU A 21 0.15 3.75 -2.88
CA LEU A 21 1.37 3.64 -3.68
C LEU A 21 1.70 2.18 -4.03
N LEU A 22 1.54 1.26 -3.07
CA LEU A 22 1.72 -0.18 -3.31
C LEU A 22 0.70 -0.74 -4.30
N THR A 23 -0.55 -0.29 -4.21
CA THR A 23 -1.60 -0.67 -5.18
C THR A 23 -1.22 -0.24 -6.60
N VAL A 24 -0.76 1.01 -6.77
CA VAL A 24 -0.30 1.51 -8.08
C VAL A 24 0.90 0.71 -8.58
N ALA A 25 1.88 0.41 -7.72
CA ALA A 25 3.04 -0.38 -8.09
C ALA A 25 2.66 -1.80 -8.56
N ILE A 26 1.70 -2.45 -7.87
CA ILE A 26 1.16 -3.76 -8.28
C ILE A 26 0.48 -3.66 -9.66
N LEU A 27 -0.39 -2.67 -9.87
CA LEU A 27 -1.09 -2.50 -11.14
C LEU A 27 -0.10 -2.25 -12.29
N THR A 28 0.93 -1.44 -12.06
CA THR A 28 1.99 -1.21 -13.04
C THR A 28 2.76 -2.49 -13.35
N ASN A 29 3.12 -3.27 -12.33
CA ASN A 29 3.82 -4.54 -12.53
C ASN A 29 2.98 -5.55 -13.32
N VAL A 30 1.69 -5.69 -12.96
CA VAL A 30 0.75 -6.55 -13.69
C VAL A 30 0.58 -6.08 -15.12
N THR A 31 0.46 -4.77 -15.36
CA THR A 31 0.33 -4.22 -16.72
C THR A 31 1.58 -4.51 -17.55
N ALA A 32 2.78 -4.31 -17.00
CA ALA A 32 4.03 -4.64 -17.70
C ALA A 32 4.13 -6.14 -18.02
N PHE A 33 3.72 -7.00 -17.08
CA PHE A 33 3.68 -8.45 -17.29
C PHE A 33 2.69 -8.86 -18.39
N LEU A 34 1.48 -8.30 -18.38
CA LEU A 34 0.48 -8.57 -19.41
C LEU A 34 0.94 -8.07 -20.79
N LEU A 35 1.56 -6.90 -20.86
CA LEU A 35 2.14 -6.40 -22.11
C LEU A 35 3.19 -7.36 -22.66
N TYR A 36 4.08 -7.89 -21.81
CA TYR A 36 5.06 -8.90 -22.22
C TYR A 36 4.41 -10.20 -22.72
N CYS A 37 3.36 -10.68 -22.05
CA CYS A 37 2.70 -11.94 -22.40
C CYS A 37 1.85 -11.86 -23.67
N PHE A 38 1.16 -10.74 -23.90
CA PHE A 38 0.10 -10.65 -24.92
C PHE A 38 0.42 -9.70 -26.07
N THR A 39 1.54 -8.97 -26.03
CA THR A 39 1.93 -8.05 -27.09
C THR A 39 3.38 -8.28 -27.54
N SER A 40 3.73 -7.71 -28.69
CA SER A 40 5.13 -7.62 -29.14
C SER A 40 5.96 -6.59 -28.35
N TYR A 41 5.32 -5.85 -27.45
CA TYR A 41 5.92 -4.80 -26.64
C TYR A 41 6.66 -5.38 -25.42
N LYS A 42 7.83 -5.98 -25.66
CA LYS A 42 8.66 -6.63 -24.63
C LYS A 42 9.69 -5.71 -23.99
N SER A 43 9.99 -4.58 -24.62
CA SER A 43 11.10 -3.68 -24.22
C SER A 43 10.98 -3.16 -22.79
N ALA A 44 9.79 -2.71 -22.38
CA ALA A 44 9.56 -2.17 -21.04
C ALA A 44 9.72 -3.25 -19.95
N PHE A 45 9.24 -4.46 -20.20
CA PHE A 45 9.38 -5.58 -19.28
C PHE A 45 10.83 -6.08 -19.19
N GLN A 46 11.49 -6.25 -20.34
CA GLN A 46 12.87 -6.72 -20.41
C GLN A 46 13.87 -5.71 -19.81
N TRP A 47 13.59 -4.41 -19.88
CA TRP A 47 14.40 -3.39 -19.24
C TRP A 47 14.40 -3.51 -17.70
N VAL A 48 13.26 -3.87 -17.10
CA VAL A 48 13.12 -3.99 -15.64
C VAL A 48 13.54 -5.38 -15.15
N TYR A 49 13.14 -6.44 -15.85
CA TYR A 49 13.22 -7.82 -15.35
C TYR A 49 14.18 -8.72 -16.14
N GLY A 50 14.78 -8.21 -17.21
CA GLY A 50 15.58 -9.01 -18.15
C GLY A 50 14.72 -9.96 -18.98
N ASP A 51 15.33 -11.03 -19.49
CA ASP A 51 14.64 -11.98 -20.39
C ASP A 51 13.69 -12.95 -19.67
N GLY A 52 13.72 -12.98 -18.34
CA GLY A 52 12.97 -13.93 -17.53
C GLY A 52 11.72 -13.33 -16.87
N ILE A 53 10.65 -14.12 -16.79
CA ILE A 53 9.40 -13.72 -16.11
C ILE A 53 9.47 -13.76 -14.58
N TRP A 54 10.41 -14.53 -14.02
CA TRP A 54 10.49 -14.80 -12.59
C TRP A 54 10.80 -13.55 -11.75
N GLY A 55 11.51 -12.57 -12.31
CA GLY A 55 11.74 -11.29 -11.64
C GLY A 55 10.44 -10.56 -11.34
N ALA A 56 9.54 -10.47 -12.33
CA ALA A 56 8.23 -9.83 -12.16
C ALA A 56 7.33 -10.59 -11.16
N VAL A 57 7.39 -11.92 -11.17
CA VAL A 57 6.66 -12.77 -10.20
C VAL A 57 7.17 -12.55 -8.78
N ALA A 58 8.49 -12.53 -8.58
CA ALA A 58 9.09 -12.28 -7.26
C ALA A 58 8.72 -10.88 -6.73
N VAL A 59 8.81 -9.85 -7.58
CA VAL A 59 8.37 -8.49 -7.24
C VAL A 59 6.88 -8.46 -6.90
N GLN A 60 6.03 -9.19 -7.64
CA GLN A 60 4.61 -9.28 -7.34
C GLN A 60 4.33 -9.88 -5.97
N VAL A 61 5.04 -10.95 -5.59
CA VAL A 61 4.91 -11.58 -4.27
C VAL A 61 5.32 -10.61 -3.17
N VAL A 62 6.47 -9.94 -3.31
CA VAL A 62 6.95 -8.95 -2.34
C VAL A 62 5.96 -7.80 -2.17
N LEU A 63 5.48 -7.22 -3.28
CA LEU A 63 4.52 -6.12 -3.25
C LEU A 63 3.19 -6.55 -2.60
N THR A 64 2.72 -7.78 -2.86
CA THR A 64 1.49 -8.31 -2.24
C THR A 64 1.65 -8.44 -0.72
N VAL A 65 2.79 -8.95 -0.25
CA VAL A 65 3.07 -9.07 1.19
C VAL A 65 3.13 -7.69 1.85
N LEU A 66 3.80 -6.71 1.21
CA LEU A 66 3.85 -5.34 1.70
C LEU A 66 2.47 -4.69 1.72
N LEU A 67 1.64 -4.92 0.70
CA LEU A 67 0.27 -4.39 0.63
C LEU A 67 -0.59 -4.96 1.76
N SER A 68 -0.50 -6.27 2.01
CA SER A 68 -1.19 -6.93 3.13
C SER A 68 -0.81 -6.29 4.47
N ARG A 69 0.48 -6.04 4.70
CA ARG A 69 0.94 -5.34 5.92
C ARG A 69 0.47 -3.90 6.01
N ALA A 70 0.49 -3.17 4.90
CA ALA A 70 0.01 -1.80 4.85
C ALA A 70 -1.49 -1.73 5.15
N TYR A 71 -2.29 -2.66 4.60
CA TYR A 71 -3.71 -2.78 4.88
C TYR A 71 -3.99 -3.03 6.36
N HIS A 72 -3.33 -4.01 6.97
CA HIS A 72 -3.51 -4.31 8.40
C HIS A 72 -3.12 -3.11 9.28
N SER A 73 -2.02 -2.43 8.95
CA SER A 73 -1.57 -1.26 9.70
C SER A 73 -2.54 -0.09 9.57
N ALA A 74 -3.01 0.21 8.35
CA ALA A 74 -4.00 1.25 8.11
C ALA A 74 -5.32 0.97 8.87
N HIS A 75 -5.79 -0.28 8.85
CA HIS A 75 -7.01 -0.67 9.57
C HIS A 75 -6.85 -0.55 11.09
N TYR A 76 -5.69 -0.95 11.63
CA TYR A 76 -5.39 -0.80 13.05
C TYR A 76 -5.40 0.68 13.48
N TYR A 77 -4.73 1.56 12.73
CA TYR A 77 -4.68 2.99 13.08
C TYR A 77 -6.03 3.69 12.86
N TYR A 78 -6.87 3.20 11.95
CA TYR A 78 -8.24 3.69 11.81
C TYR A 78 -9.06 3.40 13.06
N ALA A 79 -9.02 2.17 13.58
CA ALA A 79 -9.71 1.81 14.82
C ALA A 79 -9.23 2.65 16.02
N MET A 80 -7.92 2.84 16.15
CA MET A 80 -7.33 3.66 17.22
C MET A 80 -7.72 5.14 17.11
N ALA A 81 -7.74 5.71 15.90
CA ALA A 81 -8.17 7.07 15.69
C ALA A 81 -9.65 7.24 16.08
N ARG A 82 -10.49 6.26 15.75
CA ARG A 82 -11.92 6.31 16.09
C ARG A 82 -12.19 6.21 17.59
N ILE A 83 -11.44 5.37 18.31
CA ILE A 83 -11.54 5.28 19.77
C ILE A 83 -11.15 6.62 20.42
N ALA A 84 -10.05 7.24 19.95
CA ALA A 84 -9.61 8.52 20.48
C ALA A 84 -10.60 9.66 20.22
N GLU A 85 -11.29 9.65 19.07
CA GLU A 85 -12.39 10.60 18.78
C GLU A 85 -13.56 10.43 19.75
N ILE A 86 -13.98 9.18 20.00
CA ILE A 86 -15.07 8.88 20.93
C ILE A 86 -14.74 9.30 22.36
N GLU A 87 -13.52 9.05 22.84
CA GLU A 87 -13.06 9.49 24.16
C GLU A 87 -13.05 11.02 24.29
N ASP A 88 -12.66 11.74 23.24
CA ASP A 88 -12.66 13.22 23.23
C ASP A 88 -14.10 13.80 23.23
N GLU A 89 -15.06 13.14 22.56
CA GLU A 89 -16.49 13.49 22.61
C GLU A 89 -17.08 13.30 24.01
N LEU A 90 -16.85 12.12 24.62
CA LEU A 90 -17.31 11.81 25.99
C LEU A 90 -16.71 12.74 27.06
N SER A 91 -15.48 13.22 26.88
CA SER A 91 -14.83 14.11 27.85
C SER A 91 -15.38 15.54 27.85
N LYS A 92 -16.19 15.90 26.85
CA LYS A 92 -16.79 17.23 26.70
C LYS A 92 -18.25 17.30 27.17
N GLU A 93 -18.87 16.15 27.45
CA GLU A 93 -20.19 16.03 28.09
C GLU A 93 -20.05 16.05 29.62
#